data_AF-A0A2V7WDC9-F1
#
_entry.id   AF-A0A2V7WDC9-F1
#
_cell.length_a   1.000
_cell.length_b   1.000
_cell.length_c   1.000
_cell.angle_alpha   90.00
_cell.angle_beta   90.00
_cell.angle_gamma   90.00
#
_symmetry.space_group_name_H-M   'P 1'
#
loop_
_entity.id
_entity.type
_entity.pdbx_description
1 polymer ?
#
loop_
_entity_poly.entity_id
_entity_poly.type
_entity_poly.pdbx_seq_one_letter_code
_entity_poly.pdbx_strand_id
1 'polypeptide(L)'
;MIEMTPEAQTRFERYLTRMRSALRGSAVEAADVEQNVREHVDVALASTAAPIGIDRLDEVLEQLGPPERWLPEDEQPWWKRVASRMSSGPEDWRLAYTTFGAFALGLFLLPVGFGLVFLICAFLLARAEHELLTARGESLGARRWLVLPAIWTMLLGVAMLLLVAPVMALASIGLSDGNLQFVHGVPHTQPETLERVRIETGYIAACAGAWWLVFSILLVFLAKPLRTMFLPVTENLGRKHALLLALIGAMVGAIGAVLLFAIP
;
A
#
# COMPACT_ATOMS: atom_id res chain seq x y z
N MET A 1 -17.90 30.74 17.05
CA MET A 1 -17.62 30.03 15.80
C MET A 1 -18.36 30.74 14.69
N ILE A 2 -17.64 31.12 13.65
CA ILE A 2 -18.22 31.81 12.51
C ILE A 2 -18.99 30.81 11.65
N GLU A 3 -20.15 31.22 11.13
CA GLU A 3 -20.91 30.41 10.19
C GLU A 3 -20.27 30.46 8.81
N MET A 4 -19.71 29.32 8.40
CA MET A 4 -19.11 29.09 7.09
C MET A 4 -20.07 28.31 6.20
N THR A 5 -19.95 28.48 4.88
CA THR A 5 -20.60 27.55 3.95
C THR A 5 -19.97 26.14 4.07
N PRO A 6 -20.70 25.06 3.72
CA PRO A 6 -20.17 23.69 3.78
C PRO A 6 -18.88 23.50 2.97
N GLU A 7 -18.75 24.22 1.85
CA GLU A 7 -17.58 24.20 0.98
C GLU A 7 -16.38 24.88 1.65
N ALA A 8 -16.58 26.05 2.25
CA ALA A 8 -15.54 26.76 3.01
C ALA A 8 -15.08 25.94 4.22
N GLN A 9 -16.00 25.31 4.94
CA GLN A 9 -15.64 24.45 6.08
C GLN A 9 -14.81 23.24 5.65
N THR A 10 -15.18 22.59 4.54
CA THR A 10 -14.40 21.49 3.96
C THR A 10 -13.00 21.94 3.54
N ARG A 11 -12.90 23.14 2.95
CA ARG A 11 -11.63 23.74 2.52
C ARG A 11 -10.72 24.05 3.71
N PHE A 12 -11.28 24.57 4.81
CA PHE A 12 -10.54 24.87 6.03
C PHE A 12 -10.03 23.61 6.71
N GLU A 13 -10.87 22.57 6.85
CA GLU A 13 -10.45 21.28 7.43
C GLU A 13 -9.33 20.61 6.62
N ARG A 14 -9.37 20.74 5.29
CA ARG A 14 -8.27 20.28 4.42
C ARG A 14 -6.98 21.03 4.70
N TYR A 15 -7.06 22.34 4.92
CA TYR A 15 -5.91 23.16 5.28
C TYR A 15 -5.32 22.76 6.65
N LEU A 16 -6.16 22.60 7.69
CA LEU A 16 -5.73 22.15 9.02
C LEU A 16 -5.11 20.75 8.98
N THR A 17 -5.68 19.84 8.18
CA THR A 17 -5.10 18.49 7.98
C THR A 17 -3.72 18.57 7.34
N ARG A 18 -3.54 19.45 6.34
CA ARG A 18 -2.25 19.68 5.67
C ARG A 18 -1.23 20.28 6.64
N MET A 19 -1.62 21.25 7.45
CA MET A 19 -0.80 21.83 8.53
C MET A 19 -0.36 20.78 9.55
N ARG A 20 -1.27 19.95 10.09
CA ARG A 20 -0.94 18.86 11.03
C ARG A 20 0.08 17.88 10.42
N SER A 21 -0.04 17.59 9.13
CA SER A 21 0.92 16.74 8.42
C SER A 21 2.30 17.39 8.27
N ALA A 22 2.34 18.70 8.01
CA ALA A 22 3.58 19.47 7.87
C ALA A 22 4.36 19.51 9.19
N LEU A 23 3.68 19.80 10.29
CA LEU A 23 4.23 19.86 11.65
C LEU A 23 4.52 18.48 12.27
N ARG A 24 4.16 17.38 11.58
CA ARG A 24 4.39 16.04 12.13
C ARG A 24 5.90 15.77 12.27
N GLY A 25 6.35 15.59 13.51
CA GLY A 25 7.76 15.34 13.85
C GLY A 25 8.63 16.59 13.99
N SER A 26 8.05 17.80 14.00
CA SER A 26 8.76 19.00 14.48
C SER A 26 8.71 19.10 16.01
N ALA A 27 9.56 19.95 16.58
CA ALA A 27 9.54 20.27 18.01
C ALA A 27 8.29 21.07 18.43
N VAL A 28 7.61 21.72 17.47
CA VAL A 28 6.41 22.52 17.71
C VAL A 28 5.17 21.63 17.85
N GLU A 29 4.37 21.88 18.89
CA GLU A 29 3.11 21.17 19.13
C GLU A 29 2.05 21.59 18.10
N ALA A 30 1.54 20.60 17.34
CA ALA A 30 0.57 20.86 16.28
C ALA A 30 -0.77 21.38 16.81
N ALA A 31 -1.13 21.06 18.06
CA ALA A 31 -2.38 21.51 18.68
C ALA A 31 -2.38 23.03 18.93
N ASP A 32 -1.27 23.57 19.43
CA ASP A 32 -1.12 25.00 19.69
C ASP A 32 -1.16 25.82 18.41
N VAL A 33 -0.50 25.34 17.35
CA VAL A 33 -0.54 26.00 16.04
C VAL A 33 -1.94 25.91 15.43
N GLU A 34 -2.62 24.77 15.55
CA GLU A 34 -4.01 24.63 15.11
C GLU A 34 -4.93 25.63 15.80
N GLN A 35 -4.79 25.79 17.12
CA GLN A 35 -5.56 26.75 17.89
C GLN A 35 -5.29 28.19 17.43
N ASN A 36 -4.02 28.57 17.27
CA ASN A 36 -3.64 29.89 16.79
C ASN A 36 -4.18 30.18 15.38
N VAL A 37 -4.16 29.20 14.48
CA VAL A 37 -4.71 29.36 13.12
C VAL A 37 -6.22 29.52 13.16
N ARG A 38 -6.93 28.73 13.97
CA ARG A 38 -8.38 28.89 14.16
C ARG A 38 -8.71 30.27 14.72
N GLU A 39 -7.97 30.72 15.73
CA GLU A 39 -8.17 32.04 16.32
C GLU A 39 -7.88 33.16 15.31
N HIS A 40 -6.81 33.04 14.52
CA HIS A 40 -6.50 34.02 13.48
C HIS A 40 -7.60 34.09 12.42
N VAL A 41 -8.09 32.95 11.94
CA VAL A 41 -9.18 32.90 10.96
C VAL A 41 -10.47 33.45 11.56
N ASP A 42 -10.79 33.13 12.82
CA ASP A 42 -11.94 33.68 13.51
C ASP A 42 -11.83 35.21 13.67
N VAL A 43 -10.66 35.75 14.01
CA VAL A 43 -10.45 37.19 14.13
C VAL A 43 -10.51 37.88 12.76
N ALA A 44 -9.85 37.33 11.75
CA ALA A 44 -9.80 37.90 10.41
C ALA A 44 -11.17 37.97 9.74
N LEU A 45 -12.04 37.01 10.05
CA LEU A 45 -13.36 36.87 9.45
C LEU A 45 -14.51 37.43 10.31
N ALA A 46 -14.25 37.85 11.55
CA ALA A 46 -15.27 38.34 12.49
C ALA A 46 -16.09 39.53 11.99
N SER A 47 -15.53 40.36 11.11
CA SER A 47 -16.18 41.54 10.54
C SER A 47 -16.92 41.27 9.23
N THR A 48 -16.90 40.03 8.74
CA THR A 48 -17.49 39.64 7.45
C THR A 48 -18.94 39.19 7.65
N ALA A 49 -19.83 39.59 6.74
CA ALA A 49 -21.23 39.13 6.77
C ALA A 49 -21.31 37.60 6.61
N ALA A 50 -21.96 36.94 7.55
CA ALA A 50 -22.24 35.51 7.48
C ALA A 50 -23.38 35.21 6.47
N PRO A 51 -23.38 34.03 5.81
CA PRO A 51 -22.38 32.95 5.87
C PRO A 51 -21.14 33.23 5.01
N ILE A 52 -19.97 32.81 5.50
CA ILE A 52 -18.69 33.06 4.80
C ILE A 52 -18.46 32.08 3.67
N GLY A 53 -18.30 32.61 2.47
CA GLY A 53 -17.98 31.86 1.26
C GLY A 53 -16.51 31.45 1.15
N ILE A 54 -16.23 30.51 0.23
CA ILE A 54 -14.90 29.94 0.02
C ILE A 54 -13.86 30.99 -0.40
N ASP A 55 -14.26 31.97 -1.22
CA ASP A 55 -13.35 32.99 -1.75
C ASP A 55 -12.72 33.84 -0.64
N ARG A 56 -13.50 34.24 0.35
CA ARG A 56 -13.02 35.03 1.50
C ARG A 56 -12.16 34.22 2.45
N LEU A 57 -12.48 32.94 2.62
CA LEU A 57 -11.61 32.04 3.38
C LEU A 57 -10.27 31.85 2.67
N ASP A 58 -10.28 31.64 1.35
CA ASP A 58 -9.05 31.45 0.58
C ASP A 58 -8.16 32.70 0.60
N GLU A 59 -8.71 33.92 0.57
CA GLU A 59 -7.93 35.16 0.78
C GLU A 59 -7.17 35.17 2.11
N VAL A 60 -7.82 34.74 3.21
CA VAL A 60 -7.17 34.66 4.54
C VAL A 60 -6.14 33.53 4.58
N LEU A 61 -6.45 32.38 3.99
CA LEU A 61 -5.53 31.25 3.91
C LEU A 61 -4.29 31.56 3.03
N GLU A 62 -4.45 32.39 2.00
CA GLU A 62 -3.33 32.87 1.17
C GLU A 62 -2.39 33.80 1.96
N GLN A 63 -2.93 34.66 2.83
CA GLN A 63 -2.11 35.50 3.72
C GLN A 63 -1.31 34.67 4.72
N LEU A 64 -1.91 33.61 5.26
CA LEU A 64 -1.23 32.63 6.12
C LEU A 64 -0.16 31.82 5.34
N GLY A 65 -0.34 31.67 4.03
CA GLY A 65 0.56 30.94 3.16
C GLY A 65 0.49 29.42 3.34
N PRO A 66 1.27 28.66 2.54
CA PRO A 66 1.29 27.21 2.63
C PRO A 66 1.96 26.76 3.96
N PRO A 67 1.32 25.84 4.73
CA PRO A 67 1.84 25.40 6.03
C PRO A 67 3.25 24.82 5.98
N GLU A 68 3.69 24.33 4.82
CA GLU A 68 5.04 23.80 4.60
C GLU A 68 6.14 24.87 4.71
N ARG A 69 5.80 26.16 4.61
CA ARG A 69 6.75 27.27 4.77
C ARG A 69 6.91 27.75 6.22
N TRP A 70 6.09 27.27 7.15
CA TRP A 70 6.10 27.75 8.53
C TRP A 70 7.27 27.22 9.35
N LEU A 71 7.86 26.08 8.93
CA LEU A 71 9.04 25.51 9.58
C LEU A 71 10.31 25.88 8.79
N PRO A 72 11.30 26.54 9.42
CA PRO A 72 12.63 26.71 8.83
C PRO A 72 13.22 25.34 8.46
N GLU A 73 14.06 25.28 7.41
CA GLU A 73 14.69 24.01 6.99
C GLU A 73 15.42 23.30 8.13
N ASP A 74 15.96 24.06 9.10
CA ASP A 74 16.78 23.59 10.19
C ASP A 74 15.99 22.78 11.24
N GLU A 75 14.71 23.10 11.43
CA GLU A 75 13.80 22.42 12.37
C GLU A 75 13.10 21.21 11.75
N GLN A 76 13.28 20.98 10.45
CA GLN A 76 12.73 19.81 9.79
C GLN A 76 13.60 18.57 10.04
N PRO A 77 12.98 17.40 10.28
CA PRO A 77 13.67 16.11 10.32
C PRO A 77 14.58 15.93 9.10
N TRP A 78 15.78 15.38 9.30
CA TRP A 78 16.79 15.23 8.24
C TRP A 78 16.26 14.51 6.99
N TRP A 79 15.37 13.54 7.16
CA TRP A 79 14.74 12.81 6.06
C TRP A 79 13.75 13.68 5.26
N LYS A 80 13.02 14.61 5.92
CA LYS A 80 12.16 15.60 5.24
C LYS A 80 13.00 16.59 4.43
N ARG A 81 14.15 17.03 4.98
CA ARG A 81 15.10 17.90 4.26
C ARG A 81 15.68 17.25 3.00
N VAL A 82 16.03 15.97 3.07
CA VAL A 82 16.54 15.24 1.89
C VAL A 82 15.44 15.06 0.85
N ALA A 83 14.22 14.70 1.27
CA ALA A 83 13.08 14.56 0.39
C ALA A 83 12.68 15.90 -0.27
N SER A 84 12.64 17.00 0.50
CA SER A 84 12.32 18.32 -0.03
C SER A 84 13.36 18.74 -1.07
N ARG A 85 14.66 18.65 -0.77
CA ARG A 85 15.76 18.98 -1.71
C ARG A 85 15.76 18.12 -2.99
N MET A 86 15.35 16.86 -2.91
CA MET A 86 15.17 16.03 -4.09
C MET A 86 13.94 16.46 -4.92
N SER A 87 12.88 16.93 -4.26
CA SER A 87 11.62 17.34 -4.89
C SER A 87 11.51 18.81 -5.33
N SER A 88 12.38 19.71 -4.83
CA SER A 88 12.37 21.16 -5.12
C SER A 88 13.50 21.60 -6.06
N GLY A 89 14.11 20.65 -6.77
CA GLY A 89 15.09 20.96 -7.81
C GLY A 89 14.44 21.50 -9.09
N PRO A 90 15.21 22.11 -10.00
CA PRO A 90 14.72 22.71 -11.25
C PRO A 90 14.02 21.75 -12.23
N GLU A 91 13.99 20.44 -11.92
CA GLU A 91 13.29 19.41 -12.67
C GLU A 91 12.34 18.64 -11.74
N ASP A 92 11.03 18.84 -11.88
CA ASP A 92 10.00 18.16 -11.07
C ASP A 92 10.01 16.61 -11.21
N TRP A 93 10.83 16.04 -12.11
CA TRP A 93 10.87 14.60 -12.42
C TRP A 93 12.00 13.84 -11.73
N ARG A 94 12.87 14.52 -10.95
CA ARG A 94 14.03 13.87 -10.32
C ARG A 94 13.65 12.68 -9.43
N LEU A 95 12.56 12.80 -8.68
CA LEU A 95 12.06 11.73 -7.81
C LEU A 95 11.59 10.50 -8.60
N ALA A 96 10.98 10.72 -9.77
CA ALA A 96 10.56 9.65 -10.66
C ALA A 96 11.76 8.89 -11.23
N TYR A 97 12.80 9.62 -11.64
CA TYR A 97 14.03 9.03 -12.15
C TYR A 97 14.82 8.30 -11.06
N THR A 98 14.90 8.83 -9.84
CA THR A 98 15.56 8.12 -8.72
C THR A 98 14.79 6.87 -8.31
N THR A 99 13.46 6.93 -8.30
CA THR A 99 12.60 5.76 -8.09
C THR A 99 12.89 4.67 -9.13
N PHE A 100 12.88 5.04 -10.41
CA PHE A 100 13.15 4.10 -11.50
C PHE A 100 14.60 3.58 -11.47
N GLY A 101 15.57 4.43 -11.17
CA GLY A 101 16.97 4.05 -11.02
C GLY A 101 17.19 3.05 -9.87
N ALA A 102 16.57 3.30 -8.72
CA ALA A 102 16.59 2.37 -7.59
C ALA A 102 15.90 1.05 -7.93
N PHE A 103 14.79 1.10 -8.69
CA PHE A 103 14.10 -0.09 -9.17
C PHE A 103 14.96 -0.93 -10.11
N ALA A 104 15.55 -0.31 -11.14
CA ALA A 104 16.42 -0.98 -12.09
C ALA A 104 17.66 -1.58 -11.41
N LEU A 105 18.28 -0.84 -10.48
CA LEU A 105 19.40 -1.32 -9.68
C LEU A 105 18.99 -2.47 -8.76
N GLY A 106 17.78 -2.40 -8.18
CA GLY A 106 17.23 -3.48 -7.36
C GLY A 106 17.01 -4.77 -8.15
N LEU A 107 16.48 -4.68 -9.37
CA LEU A 107 16.37 -5.84 -10.25
C LEU A 107 17.74 -6.41 -10.64
N PHE A 108 18.70 -5.54 -10.97
CA PHE A 108 20.06 -5.94 -11.33
C PHE A 108 20.81 -6.64 -10.18
N LEU A 109 20.64 -6.16 -8.94
CA LEU A 109 21.29 -6.71 -7.75
C LEU A 109 20.51 -7.84 -7.07
N LEU A 110 19.35 -8.24 -7.61
CA LEU A 110 18.51 -9.29 -7.04
C LEU A 110 19.22 -10.66 -6.95
N PRO A 111 19.98 -11.13 -7.97
CA PRO A 111 20.71 -12.39 -7.88
C PRO A 111 21.79 -12.41 -6.79
N VAL A 112 22.28 -11.24 -6.39
CA VAL A 112 23.32 -11.06 -5.35
C VAL A 112 22.70 -10.91 -3.95
N GLY A 113 21.36 -10.96 -3.83
CA GLY A 113 20.62 -10.86 -2.57
C GLY A 113 20.39 -9.43 -2.07
N PHE A 114 21.16 -8.44 -2.53
CA PHE A 114 20.99 -7.03 -2.15
C PHE A 114 19.82 -6.33 -2.87
N GLY A 115 19.34 -6.89 -3.99
CA GLY A 115 18.29 -6.28 -4.79
C GLY A 115 16.99 -6.00 -4.04
N LEU A 116 16.64 -6.84 -3.06
CA LEU A 116 15.41 -6.68 -2.28
C LEU A 116 15.39 -5.38 -1.48
N VAL A 117 16.53 -4.95 -0.94
CA VAL A 117 16.66 -3.67 -0.23
C VAL A 117 16.37 -2.50 -1.17
N PHE A 118 16.97 -2.52 -2.36
CA PHE A 118 16.74 -1.48 -3.37
C PHE A 118 15.31 -1.48 -3.92
N LEU A 119 14.67 -2.64 -4.06
CA LEU A 119 13.26 -2.74 -4.45
C LEU A 119 12.33 -2.15 -3.38
N ILE A 120 12.62 -2.39 -2.09
CA ILE A 120 11.89 -1.75 -0.99
C ILE A 120 12.10 -0.24 -1.04
N CYS A 121 13.34 0.24 -1.22
CA CYS A 121 13.61 1.67 -1.35
C CYS A 121 12.87 2.29 -2.55
N ALA A 122 12.87 1.62 -3.70
CA ALA A 122 12.14 2.05 -4.88
C ALA A 122 10.63 2.12 -4.63
N PHE A 123 10.07 1.13 -3.93
CA PHE A 123 8.66 1.16 -3.53
C PHE A 123 8.34 2.35 -2.60
N LEU A 124 9.19 2.62 -1.60
CA LEU A 124 8.99 3.74 -0.68
C LEU A 124 9.09 5.09 -1.39
N LEU A 125 10.07 5.25 -2.30
CA LEU A 125 10.21 6.46 -3.13
C LEU A 125 8.99 6.64 -4.04
N ALA A 126 8.51 5.56 -4.66
CA ALA A 126 7.31 5.58 -5.50
C ALA A 126 6.07 6.03 -4.71
N ARG A 127 5.93 5.55 -3.47
CA ARG A 127 4.83 5.96 -2.59
C ARG A 127 4.95 7.41 -2.15
N ALA A 128 6.15 7.87 -1.83
CA ALA A 128 6.41 9.26 -1.48
C ALA A 128 6.07 10.21 -2.64
N GLU A 129 6.45 9.85 -3.88
CA GLU A 129 6.12 10.66 -5.06
C GLU A 129 4.61 10.76 -5.26
N HIS A 130 3.89 9.64 -5.16
CA HIS A 130 2.45 9.63 -5.32
C HIS A 130 1.74 10.50 -4.26
N GLU A 131 2.18 10.45 -3.01
CA GLU A 131 1.62 11.26 -1.92
C GLU A 131 1.92 12.75 -2.10
N LEU A 132 3.13 13.11 -2.53
CA LEU A 132 3.51 14.49 -2.84
C LEU A 132 2.67 15.09 -3.97
N LEU A 133 2.49 14.35 -5.07
CA LEU A 133 1.66 14.80 -6.20
C LEU A 133 0.19 14.95 -5.80
N THR A 134 -0.33 13.98 -5.04
CA THR A 134 -1.70 14.04 -4.55
C THR A 134 -1.91 15.24 -3.61
N ALA A 135 -0.94 15.55 -2.75
CA ALA A 135 -0.97 16.72 -1.88
C ALA A 135 -0.94 18.05 -2.65
N ARG A 136 -0.31 18.08 -3.84
CA ARG A 136 -0.30 19.23 -4.76
C ARG A 136 -1.55 19.29 -5.65
N GLY A 137 -2.41 18.27 -5.63
CA GLY A 137 -3.56 18.17 -6.54
C GLY A 137 -3.18 17.82 -7.98
N GLU A 138 -1.96 17.33 -8.20
CA GLU A 138 -1.42 16.98 -9.51
C GLU A 138 -1.62 15.48 -9.80
N SER A 139 -1.86 15.14 -11.07
CA SER A 139 -1.93 13.74 -11.50
C SER A 139 -0.55 13.20 -11.87
N LEU A 140 -0.36 11.88 -11.79
CA LEU A 140 0.90 11.21 -12.15
C LEU A 140 1.30 11.40 -13.64
N GLY A 141 0.37 11.73 -14.54
CA GLY A 141 0.65 11.97 -15.95
C GLY A 141 1.54 10.90 -16.61
N ALA A 142 2.63 11.32 -17.25
CA ALA A 142 3.64 10.44 -17.84
C ALA A 142 4.56 9.76 -16.82
N ARG A 143 4.74 10.35 -15.62
CA ARG A 143 5.63 9.82 -14.56
C ARG A 143 5.18 8.47 -14.04
N ARG A 144 3.90 8.13 -14.24
CA ARG A 144 3.33 6.82 -13.91
C ARG A 144 4.18 5.65 -14.42
N TRP A 145 4.81 5.78 -15.59
CA TRP A 145 5.64 4.72 -16.18
C TRP A 145 6.96 4.47 -15.44
N LEU A 146 7.45 5.46 -14.70
CA LEU A 146 8.68 5.36 -13.91
C LEU A 146 8.40 4.85 -12.49
N VAL A 147 7.22 5.20 -11.95
CA VAL A 147 6.84 4.96 -10.56
C VAL A 147 6.06 3.65 -10.37
N LEU A 148 5.10 3.37 -11.25
CA LEU A 148 4.22 2.20 -11.14
C LEU A 148 4.94 0.85 -11.16
N PRO A 149 6.01 0.62 -11.95
CA PRO A 149 6.68 -0.67 -11.97
C PRO A 149 7.16 -1.11 -10.59
N ALA A 150 7.73 -0.20 -9.80
CA ALA A 150 8.18 -0.49 -8.44
C ALA A 150 7.03 -0.92 -7.52
N ILE A 151 5.88 -0.23 -7.61
CA ILE A 151 4.67 -0.56 -6.83
C ILE A 151 4.12 -1.93 -7.24
N TRP A 152 4.01 -2.19 -8.55
CA TRP A 152 3.52 -3.46 -9.07
C TRP A 152 4.41 -4.64 -8.70
N THR A 153 5.73 -4.49 -8.83
CA THR A 153 6.68 -5.56 -8.50
C THR A 153 6.61 -5.90 -7.01
N MET A 154 6.54 -4.90 -6.13
CA MET A 154 6.40 -5.14 -4.69
C MET A 154 5.05 -5.79 -4.37
N LEU A 155 3.96 -5.31 -4.98
CA LEU A 155 2.63 -5.89 -4.80
C LEU A 155 2.59 -7.35 -5.26
N LEU A 156 3.14 -7.66 -6.43
CA LEU A 156 3.18 -9.01 -6.98
C LEU A 156 4.05 -9.92 -6.12
N GLY A 157 5.20 -9.44 -5.65
CA GLY A 157 6.06 -10.19 -4.73
C GLY A 157 5.35 -10.53 -3.42
N VAL A 158 4.70 -9.55 -2.79
CA VAL A 158 3.92 -9.77 -1.55
C VAL A 158 2.73 -10.69 -1.81
N ALA A 159 2.01 -10.52 -2.92
CA ALA A 159 0.89 -11.37 -3.28
C ALA A 159 1.33 -12.82 -3.52
N MET A 160 2.42 -13.04 -4.26
CA MET A 160 2.98 -14.37 -4.49
C MET A 160 3.43 -15.01 -3.17
N LEU A 161 4.11 -14.25 -2.30
CA LEU A 161 4.52 -14.74 -1.00
C LEU A 161 3.30 -15.19 -0.16
N LEU A 162 2.25 -14.38 -0.11
CA LEU A 162 1.05 -14.69 0.68
C LEU A 162 0.19 -15.80 0.06
N LEU A 163 0.15 -15.91 -1.27
CA LEU A 163 -0.66 -16.93 -1.96
C LEU A 163 0.03 -18.29 -2.03
N VAL A 164 1.36 -18.33 -2.15
CA VAL A 164 2.12 -19.56 -2.43
C VAL A 164 2.86 -20.09 -1.21
N ALA A 165 3.53 -19.25 -0.42
CA ALA A 165 4.39 -19.75 0.65
C ALA A 165 3.66 -20.59 1.72
N PRO A 166 2.44 -20.21 2.18
CA PRO A 166 1.69 -21.03 3.13
C PRO A 166 1.22 -22.35 2.52
N VAL A 167 0.92 -22.39 1.23
CA VAL A 167 0.58 -23.62 0.51
C VAL A 167 1.77 -24.57 0.51
N MET A 168 2.95 -24.07 0.17
CA MET A 168 4.18 -24.86 0.17
C MET A 168 4.55 -25.35 1.57
N ALA A 169 4.33 -24.54 2.62
CA ALA A 169 4.56 -24.93 4.00
C ALA A 169 3.57 -26.03 4.46
N LEU A 170 2.28 -25.91 4.13
CA LEU A 170 1.28 -26.95 4.46
C LEU A 170 1.53 -28.24 3.67
N ALA A 171 1.89 -28.09 2.39
CA ALA A 171 2.24 -29.21 1.52
C ALA A 171 3.47 -29.95 2.03
N SER A 172 4.54 -29.26 2.42
CA SER A 172 5.78 -29.91 2.90
C SER A 172 5.57 -30.70 4.19
N ILE A 173 4.71 -30.23 5.10
CA ILE A 173 4.34 -30.98 6.32
C ILE A 173 3.62 -32.27 5.97
N GLY A 174 2.64 -32.23 5.06
CA GLY A 174 1.87 -33.42 4.68
C GLY A 174 2.63 -34.40 3.79
N LEU A 175 3.50 -33.89 2.91
CA LEU A 175 4.30 -34.67 1.98
C LEU A 175 5.56 -35.28 2.63
N SER A 176 5.90 -34.89 3.86
CA SER A 176 7.02 -35.49 4.59
C SER A 176 6.79 -36.99 4.84
N ASP A 177 7.88 -37.78 4.77
CA ASP A 177 7.95 -39.24 4.58
C ASP A 177 7.04 -40.14 5.45
N GLY A 178 6.38 -39.63 6.50
CA GLY A 178 5.49 -40.42 7.37
C GLY A 178 3.98 -40.26 7.13
N ASN A 179 3.52 -39.11 6.63
CA ASN A 179 2.09 -38.75 6.73
C ASN A 179 1.23 -39.32 5.59
N LEU A 180 1.69 -39.26 4.33
CA LEU A 180 0.94 -39.80 3.20
C LEU A 180 0.97 -41.33 3.14
N GLN A 181 2.08 -41.95 3.57
CA GLN A 181 2.18 -43.40 3.68
C GLN A 181 1.19 -43.94 4.73
N PHE A 182 0.95 -43.20 5.82
CA PHE A 182 -0.01 -43.59 6.85
C PHE A 182 -1.47 -43.56 6.36
N VAL A 183 -1.81 -42.62 5.47
CA VAL A 183 -3.20 -42.41 5.00
C VAL A 183 -3.53 -43.22 3.75
N HIS A 184 -2.59 -43.33 2.81
CA HIS A 184 -2.82 -43.94 1.49
C HIS A 184 -2.00 -45.21 1.23
N GLY A 185 -1.09 -45.60 2.13
CA GLY A 185 -0.32 -46.84 2.01
C GLY A 185 0.74 -46.86 0.90
N VAL A 186 0.95 -45.74 0.20
CA VAL A 186 1.93 -45.61 -0.88
C VAL A 186 3.29 -45.21 -0.29
N PRO A 187 4.35 -46.05 -0.39
CA PRO A 187 5.69 -45.68 0.05
C PRO A 187 6.35 -44.68 -0.91
N HIS A 188 7.06 -43.68 -0.37
CA HIS A 188 7.84 -42.71 -1.17
C HIS A 188 9.00 -43.32 -1.97
N THR A 189 9.34 -44.59 -1.72
CA THR A 189 10.47 -45.29 -2.32
C THR A 189 10.14 -46.05 -3.62
N GLN A 190 8.87 -46.08 -4.05
CA GLN A 190 8.48 -46.66 -5.34
C GLN A 190 8.54 -45.60 -6.46
N PRO A 191 9.01 -45.96 -7.68
CA PRO A 191 9.10 -45.03 -8.81
C PRO A 191 7.74 -44.44 -9.18
N GLU A 192 7.74 -43.24 -9.78
CA GLU A 192 6.58 -42.39 -10.09
C GLU A 192 5.38 -43.16 -10.68
N THR A 193 4.51 -43.67 -9.82
CA THR A 193 3.21 -44.20 -10.24
C THR A 193 2.26 -43.02 -10.50
N LEU A 194 1.37 -43.17 -11.48
CA LEU A 194 0.29 -42.20 -11.72
C LEU A 194 -0.54 -41.94 -10.45
N GLU A 195 -0.64 -42.93 -9.58
CA GLU A 195 -1.31 -42.83 -8.29
C GLU A 195 -0.60 -41.88 -7.32
N ARG A 196 0.73 -41.93 -7.23
CA ARG A 196 1.53 -40.98 -6.42
C ARG A 196 1.33 -39.55 -6.91
N VAL A 197 1.47 -39.31 -8.22
CA VAL A 197 1.30 -37.96 -8.81
C VAL A 197 -0.11 -37.43 -8.54
N ARG A 198 -1.13 -38.28 -8.66
CA ARG A 198 -2.52 -37.93 -8.35
C ARG A 198 -2.69 -37.50 -6.89
N ILE A 199 -2.18 -38.30 -5.94
CA ILE A 199 -2.31 -38.04 -4.51
C ILE A 199 -1.56 -36.77 -4.11
N GLU A 200 -0.31 -36.60 -4.54
CA GLU A 200 0.49 -35.42 -4.20
C GLU A 200 -0.11 -34.13 -4.77
N THR A 201 -0.52 -34.17 -6.05
CA THR A 201 -1.21 -33.03 -6.69
C THR A 201 -2.54 -32.72 -5.99
N GLY A 202 -3.30 -33.76 -5.65
CA GLY A 202 -4.56 -33.62 -4.89
C GLY A 202 -4.36 -32.98 -3.53
N TYR A 203 -3.31 -33.39 -2.80
CA TYR A 203 -2.97 -32.83 -1.50
C TYR A 203 -2.55 -31.37 -1.59
N ILE A 204 -1.66 -31.02 -2.52
CA ILE A 204 -1.24 -29.63 -2.76
C ILE A 204 -2.45 -28.76 -3.12
N ALA A 205 -3.33 -29.25 -4.00
CA ALA A 205 -4.56 -28.54 -4.38
C ALA A 205 -5.51 -28.36 -3.18
N ALA A 206 -5.68 -29.38 -2.33
CA ALA A 206 -6.48 -29.27 -1.11
C ALA A 206 -5.90 -28.23 -0.14
N CYS A 207 -4.59 -28.23 0.09
CA CYS A 207 -3.89 -27.22 0.88
C CYS A 207 -4.04 -25.81 0.29
N ALA A 208 -3.89 -25.67 -1.02
CA ALA A 208 -4.07 -24.41 -1.74
C ALA A 208 -5.48 -23.87 -1.56
N GLY A 209 -6.49 -24.72 -1.78
CA GLY A 209 -7.89 -24.35 -1.62
C GLY A 209 -8.23 -23.93 -0.19
N ALA A 210 -7.79 -24.71 0.81
CA ALA A 210 -8.00 -24.40 2.22
C ALA A 210 -7.33 -23.07 2.61
N TRP A 211 -6.07 -22.86 2.21
CA TRP A 211 -5.36 -21.62 2.49
C TRP A 211 -6.01 -20.42 1.81
N TRP A 212 -6.40 -20.53 0.52
CA TRP A 212 -7.01 -19.41 -0.19
C TRP A 212 -8.39 -19.03 0.37
N LEU A 213 -9.14 -19.98 0.93
CA LEU A 213 -10.35 -19.66 1.71
C LEU A 213 -10.02 -18.84 2.96
N VAL A 214 -9.02 -19.25 3.74
CA VAL A 214 -8.56 -18.47 4.91
C VAL A 214 -8.06 -17.09 4.49
N PHE A 215 -7.24 -17.04 3.44
CA PHE A 215 -6.67 -15.80 2.93
C PHE A 215 -7.75 -14.86 2.37
N SER A 216 -8.84 -15.38 1.78
CA SER A 216 -9.96 -14.56 1.34
C SER A 216 -10.65 -13.81 2.49
N ILE A 217 -10.77 -14.46 3.66
CA ILE A 217 -11.31 -13.87 4.87
C ILE A 217 -10.32 -12.81 5.39
N LEU A 218 -9.03 -13.16 5.48
CA LEU A 218 -7.98 -12.22 5.88
C LEU A 218 -7.93 -10.99 4.97
N LEU A 219 -8.14 -11.15 3.66
CA LEU A 219 -8.15 -10.06 2.70
C LEU A 219 -9.23 -9.02 3.02
N VAL A 220 -10.39 -9.42 3.56
CA VAL A 220 -11.43 -8.49 3.99
C VAL A 220 -10.95 -7.61 5.15
N PHE A 221 -10.21 -8.20 6.10
CA PHE A 221 -9.65 -7.48 7.25
C PHE A 221 -8.43 -6.63 6.86
N LEU A 222 -7.57 -7.14 5.97
CA LEU A 222 -6.36 -6.47 5.48
C LEU A 222 -6.61 -5.52 4.29
N ALA A 223 -7.84 -5.44 3.78
CA ALA A 223 -8.15 -4.59 2.61
C ALA A 223 -7.80 -3.12 2.85
N LYS A 224 -8.06 -2.58 4.04
CA LYS A 224 -7.73 -1.19 4.38
C LYS A 224 -6.22 -0.94 4.34
N PRO A 225 -5.38 -1.65 5.12
CA PRO A 225 -3.94 -1.41 5.09
C PRO A 225 -3.31 -1.67 3.71
N LEU A 226 -3.73 -2.73 3.00
CA LEU A 226 -3.26 -3.02 1.64
C LEU A 226 -3.65 -1.93 0.64
N ARG A 227 -4.85 -1.38 0.77
CA ARG A 227 -5.27 -0.24 -0.06
C ARG A 227 -4.35 0.94 0.21
N THR A 228 -4.20 1.36 1.47
CA THR A 228 -3.36 2.52 1.82
C THR A 228 -1.89 2.36 1.42
N MET A 229 -1.31 1.16 1.52
CA MET A 229 0.10 0.94 1.19
C MET A 229 0.35 0.88 -0.32
N PHE A 230 -0.55 0.29 -1.11
CA PHE A 230 -0.34 0.04 -2.55
C PHE A 230 -1.18 0.92 -3.48
N LEU A 231 -1.69 2.06 -3.01
CA LEU A 231 -2.25 3.08 -3.88
C LEU A 231 -1.22 3.52 -4.94
N PRO A 232 -1.65 3.78 -6.19
CA PRO A 232 -3.03 3.76 -6.68
C PRO A 232 -3.53 2.38 -7.15
N VAL A 233 -2.68 1.35 -7.20
CA VAL A 233 -2.99 0.06 -7.84
C VAL A 233 -4.16 -0.67 -7.16
N THR A 234 -4.24 -0.59 -5.84
CA THR A 234 -5.26 -1.29 -5.03
C THR A 234 -6.53 -0.47 -4.78
N GLU A 235 -6.75 0.63 -5.51
CA GLU A 235 -7.92 1.49 -5.31
C GLU A 235 -9.26 0.73 -5.47
N ASN A 236 -9.30 -0.20 -6.42
CA ASN A 236 -10.49 -1.03 -6.69
C ASN A 236 -10.56 -2.30 -5.83
N LEU A 237 -9.58 -2.54 -4.95
CA LEU A 237 -9.58 -3.72 -4.09
C LEU A 237 -10.76 -3.65 -3.11
N GLY A 238 -11.56 -4.72 -3.08
CA GLY A 238 -12.80 -4.74 -2.32
C GLY A 238 -13.39 -6.14 -2.20
N ARG A 239 -14.58 -6.24 -1.61
CA ARG A 239 -15.22 -7.53 -1.27
C ARG A 239 -15.39 -8.47 -2.47
N LYS A 240 -15.59 -7.96 -3.68
CA LYS A 240 -15.70 -8.76 -4.91
C LYS A 240 -14.45 -9.61 -5.17
N HIS A 241 -13.26 -9.05 -4.91
CA HIS A 241 -12.00 -9.75 -5.11
C HIS A 241 -11.79 -10.85 -4.05
N ALA A 242 -12.19 -10.59 -2.80
CA ALA A 242 -12.20 -11.60 -1.75
C ALA A 242 -13.15 -12.76 -2.08
N LEU A 243 -14.36 -12.46 -2.57
CA LEU A 243 -15.32 -13.48 -3.00
C LEU A 243 -14.81 -14.31 -4.18
N LEU A 244 -14.17 -13.68 -5.17
CA LEU A 244 -13.58 -14.37 -6.30
C LEU A 244 -12.46 -15.31 -5.84
N LEU A 245 -11.57 -14.85 -4.95
CA LEU A 245 -10.53 -15.68 -4.35
C LEU A 245 -11.11 -16.85 -3.55
N ALA A 246 -12.18 -16.62 -2.78
CA ALA A 246 -12.87 -17.67 -2.05
C ALA A 246 -13.46 -18.73 -2.98
N LEU A 247 -14.07 -18.31 -4.10
CA LEU A 247 -14.62 -19.23 -5.11
C LEU A 247 -13.52 -20.06 -5.78
N ILE A 248 -12.41 -19.43 -6.16
CA ILE A 248 -11.24 -20.15 -6.70
C ILE A 248 -10.69 -21.13 -5.67
N GLY A 249 -10.54 -20.71 -4.41
CA GLY A 249 -10.10 -21.57 -3.31
C GLY A 249 -11.01 -22.77 -3.10
N ALA A 250 -12.33 -22.56 -3.07
CA ALA A 250 -13.31 -23.64 -2.94
C ALA A 250 -13.24 -24.64 -4.10
N MET A 251 -13.12 -24.14 -5.34
CA MET A 251 -13.02 -24.98 -6.53
C MET A 251 -11.72 -25.79 -6.55
N VAL A 252 -10.58 -25.17 -6.25
CA VAL A 252 -9.28 -25.85 -6.20
C VAL A 252 -9.25 -26.87 -5.06
N GLY A 253 -9.83 -26.54 -3.90
CA GLY A 253 -9.99 -27.47 -2.79
C GLY A 253 -10.88 -28.66 -3.14
N ALA A 254 -11.99 -28.45 -3.86
CA ALA A 254 -12.87 -29.53 -4.32
C ALA A 254 -12.17 -30.44 -5.33
N ILE A 255 -11.45 -29.89 -6.30
CA ILE A 255 -10.62 -30.67 -7.24
C ILE A 255 -9.58 -31.48 -6.48
N GLY A 256 -8.90 -30.88 -5.50
CA GLY A 256 -7.94 -31.56 -4.65
C GLY A 256 -8.55 -32.74 -3.90
N ALA A 257 -9.72 -32.54 -3.29
CA ALA A 257 -10.47 -33.59 -2.60
C ALA A 257 -10.88 -34.73 -3.54
N VAL A 258 -11.35 -34.42 -4.75
CA VAL A 258 -11.69 -35.44 -5.76
C VAL A 258 -10.45 -36.24 -6.13
N LEU A 259 -9.29 -35.61 -6.36
CA LEU A 259 -8.05 -36.33 -6.67
C LEU A 259 -7.57 -37.23 -5.53
N LEU A 260 -7.78 -36.82 -4.27
CA LEU A 260 -7.40 -37.60 -3.09
C LEU A 260 -8.30 -38.81 -2.82
N PHE A 261 -9.61 -38.67 -3.07
CA PHE A 261 -10.61 -39.68 -2.68
C PHE A 261 -11.22 -40.43 -3.88
N ALA A 262 -10.83 -40.11 -5.11
CA ALA A 262 -11.24 -40.88 -6.28
C ALA A 262 -10.66 -42.30 -6.19
N ILE A 263 -11.56 -43.28 -6.03
CA ILE A 263 -11.22 -44.70 -6.09
C ILE A 263 -10.74 -45.00 -7.53
N PRO A 264 -9.57 -45.64 -7.71
CA PRO A 264 -9.09 -46.04 -9.04
C PRO A 264 -10.00 -47.08 -9.70
#